data_AF-A0A164NIL7-F1
#
_entry.id   AF-A0A164NIL7-F1
#
_cell.length_a   1.000
_cell.length_b   1.000
_cell.length_c   1.000
_cell.angle_alpha   90.00
_cell.angle_beta   90.00
_cell.angle_gamma   90.00
#
_symmetry.space_group_name_H-M   'P 1'
#
loop_
_entity.id
_entity.type
_entity.pdbx_description
1 polymer ?
#
loop_
_entity_poly.entity_id
_entity_poly.type
_entity_poly.pdbx_seq_one_letter_code
_entity_poly.pdbx_strand_id
1 'polypeptide(L)' 'MQRRVAAQHDIRPSWPLRQLAALVPHGRFEEVPGVAHSLWSTDPEMWVDLVTRLCATPGESAVVVPKS' A
#
# COMPACT_ATOMS: atom_id res chain seq x y z
N MET A 1 5.31 -1.72 -11.03
CA MET A 1 4.96 -0.29 -10.82
C MET A 1 5.24 0.05 -9.35
N GLN A 2 5.91 1.17 -9.04
CA GLN A 2 6.29 1.49 -7.67
C GLN A 2 5.23 2.41 -7.01
N ARG A 3 4.62 1.96 -5.91
CA ARG A 3 3.61 2.74 -5.18
C ARG A 3 4.14 3.20 -3.82
N ARG A 4 3.84 4.45 -3.47
CA ARG A 4 4.01 5.03 -2.14
C ARG A 4 2.65 5.08 -1.50
N VAL A 5 2.53 4.49 -0.31
CA VAL A 5 1.26 4.40 0.41
C VAL A 5 1.33 5.18 1.71
N ALA A 6 0.32 6.00 1.97
CA ALA A 6 0.14 6.69 3.24
C ALA A 6 -1.18 6.28 3.90
N ALA A 7 -1.20 6.25 5.22
CA ALA A 7 -2.43 6.16 6.00
C ALA A 7 -3.12 7.54 6.04
N GLN A 8 -4.44 7.59 5.85
CA GLN A 8 -5.20 8.85 5.85
C GLN A 8 -5.07 9.62 7.18
N HIS A 9 -5.01 8.89 8.30
CA HIS A 9 -4.86 9.45 9.64
C HIS A 9 -3.44 9.22 10.20
N ASP A 10 -2.41 9.14 9.32
CA ASP A 10 -1.03 9.14 9.77
C ASP A 10 -0.72 10.47 10.49
N ILE A 11 -0.12 10.38 11.68
CA ILE A 11 0.36 11.56 12.43
C ILE A 11 1.49 12.29 11.69
N ARG A 12 2.18 11.60 10.78
CA ARG A 12 3.18 12.18 9.89
C ARG A 12 2.52 12.68 8.62
N PRO A 13 2.96 13.82 8.08
CA PRO A 13 2.38 14.34 6.85
C PRO A 13 2.71 13.46 5.64
N SER A 14 1.78 13.35 4.70
CA SER A 14 1.95 12.53 3.48
C SER A 14 2.79 13.19 2.38
N TRP A 15 3.14 14.49 2.51
CA TRP A 15 3.88 15.23 1.49
C TRP A 15 5.23 14.60 1.07
N PRO A 16 6.04 13.98 1.95
CA PRO A 16 7.30 13.37 1.53
C PRO A 16 7.06 12.18 0.58
N LEU A 17 6.02 11.38 0.85
CA LEU A 17 5.65 10.25 -0.01
C LEU A 17 5.09 10.72 -1.36
N ARG A 18 4.34 11.82 -1.37
CA ARG A 18 3.85 12.46 -2.60
C ARG A 18 4.99 12.94 -3.49
N GLN A 19 6.01 13.58 -2.90
CA GLN A 19 7.19 14.00 -3.66
C GLN A 19 7.97 12.81 -4.23
N LEU A 20 8.20 11.76 -3.43
CA LEU A 20 8.87 10.55 -3.93
C LEU A 20 8.08 9.89 -5.08
N ALA A 21 6.75 9.87 -5.00
CA ALA A 21 5.93 9.34 -6.08
C ALA A 21 6.04 10.15 -7.38
N ALA A 22 6.25 11.48 -7.29
CA ALA A 22 6.44 12.34 -8.46
C ALA A 22 7.83 12.19 -9.10
N LEU A 23 8.85 11.85 -8.31
CA LEU A 23 10.25 11.79 -8.75
C LEU A 23 10.70 10.40 -9.22
N VAL A 24 10.09 9.33 -8.72
CA VAL A 24 10.48 7.96 -9.08
C VAL A 24 9.87 7.54 -10.42
N PRO A 25 10.63 6.90 -11.32
CA PRO A 25 10.08 6.35 -12.57
C PRO A 25 8.91 5.40 -12.31
N HIS A 26 7.78 5.65 -12.98
CA HIS A 26 6.52 4.94 -12.77
C HIS A 26 6.00 4.98 -11.31
N GLY A 27 6.37 6.02 -10.56
CA GLY A 27 5.90 6.28 -9.21
C GLY A 27 4.41 6.63 -9.18
N ARG A 28 3.70 6.11 -8.19
CA ARG A 28 2.32 6.49 -7.87
C ARG A 28 2.15 6.67 -6.37
N PHE A 29 1.27 7.57 -6.00
CA PHE A 29 0.85 7.80 -4.61
C PHE A 29 -0.56 7.24 -4.42
N GLU A 30 -0.78 6.53 -3.32
CA GLU A 30 -2.07 5.98 -2.90
C GLU A 30 -2.25 6.28 -1.40
N GLU A 31 -3.46 6.64 -1.00
CA GLU A 31 -3.82 6.88 0.41
C GLU A 31 -4.82 5.81 0.86
N VAL A 32 -4.59 5.21 2.02
CA VAL A 32 -5.46 4.19 2.61
C VAL A 32 -6.45 4.88 3.55
N PRO A 33 -7.76 4.82 3.25
CA PRO A 33 -8.77 5.54 4.03
C PRO A 33 -8.93 4.95 5.43
N GLY A 34 -9.24 5.80 6.40
CA GLY A 34 -9.67 5.41 7.75
C GLY A 34 -8.58 4.98 8.71
N VAL A 35 -7.41 4.56 8.23
CA VAL A 35 -6.36 3.98 9.08
C VAL A 35 -5.37 5.00 9.64
N ALA A 36 -4.80 4.67 10.79
CA ALA A 36 -3.74 5.42 11.44
C ALA A 36 -2.35 4.98 10.99
N HIS A 37 -1.32 5.67 11.48
CA HIS A 37 0.09 5.41 11.19
C HIS A 37 0.47 3.93 11.31
N SER A 38 0.06 3.27 12.41
CA SER A 38 0.47 1.92 12.76
C SER A 38 -0.50 0.85 12.23
N LEU A 39 -1.03 1.01 11.01
CA LEU A 39 -2.05 0.11 10.46
C LEU A 39 -1.63 -1.38 10.42
N TRP A 40 -0.33 -1.67 10.33
CA TRP A 40 0.19 -3.04 10.42
C TRP A 40 -0.06 -3.70 11.77
N SER A 41 -0.33 -2.91 12.81
CA SER A 41 -0.63 -3.38 14.16
C SER A 41 -2.11 -3.24 14.52
N THR A 42 -2.79 -2.18 14.06
CA THR A 42 -4.20 -1.92 14.40
C THR A 42 -5.17 -2.62 13.45
N ASP A 43 -4.76 -2.83 12.20
CA ASP A 43 -5.57 -3.38 11.11
C ASP A 43 -4.78 -4.45 10.31
N PRO A 44 -4.28 -5.51 10.97
CA PRO A 44 -3.30 -6.43 10.38
C PRO A 44 -3.81 -7.17 9.13
N GLU A 45 -5.10 -7.51 9.07
CA GLU A 45 -5.71 -8.15 7.89
C GLU A 45 -5.70 -7.20 6.68
N MET A 46 -6.14 -5.96 6.88
CA MET A 46 -6.09 -4.93 5.84
C MET A 46 -4.66 -4.69 5.36
N TRP A 47 -3.69 -4.66 6.28
CA TRP A 47 -2.27 -4.52 5.93
C TRP A 47 -1.78 -5.67 5.04
N VAL A 48 -2.12 -6.93 5.39
CA VAL A 48 -1.75 -8.11 4.59
C VAL A 48 -2.36 -8.02 3.18
N ASP A 49 -3.65 -7.70 3.08
CA ASP A 49 -4.34 -7.56 1.79
C ASP A 49 -3.73 -6.45 0.93
N LEU A 50 -3.45 -5.30 1.54
CA LEU A 50 -2.81 -4.15 0.89
C LEU A 50 -1.44 -4.54 0.32
N VAL A 51 -0.56 -5.12 1.13
CA VAL A 51 0.80 -5.49 0.70
C VAL A 51 0.75 -6.58 -0.36
N THR A 52 -0.12 -7.58 -0.19
CA THR A 52 -0.31 -8.66 -1.17
C THR A 52 -0.71 -8.12 -2.53
N ARG A 53 -1.71 -7.22 -2.57
CA ARG A 53 -2.16 -6.55 -3.80
C ARG A 53 -1.06 -5.71 -4.45
N LEU A 54 -0.22 -5.06 -3.67
CA LEU A 54 0.85 -4.18 -4.19
C LEU A 54 2.07 -4.95 -4.68
N CYS A 55 2.35 -6.11 -4.08
CA CYS A 55 3.42 -7.01 -4.48
C CYS A 55 3.03 -7.92 -5.64
N ALA A 56 1.72 -8.13 -5.88
CA ALA A 56 1.25 -8.87 -7.04
C ALA A 56 1.78 -8.23 -8.34
N THR A 57 2.53 -9.02 -9.11
CA THR A 57 3.07 -8.60 -10.41
C THR A 57 1.91 -8.24 -11.34
N PRO A 58 1.93 -7.09 -12.04
CA PRO A 58 0.98 -6.87 -13.13
C PRO A 58 1.35 -7.83 -14.26
N GLY A 59 0.67 -8.99 -14.32
CA GLY A 59 0.87 -9.97 -15.38
C GLY A 59 0.72 -11.44 -15.01
N GLU A 60 0.57 -11.80 -13.73
CA GLU A 60 0.37 -13.21 -13.36
C GLU A 60 -1.04 -13.37 -12.78
N SER A 61 -1.93 -14.01 -13.57
CA SER A 61 -3.25 -14.42 -13.10
C SER A 61 -3.09 -15.20 -11.80
N ALA A 62 -3.67 -14.67 -10.72
CA ALA A 62 -3.58 -15.28 -9.41
C ALA A 62 -4.09 -16.72 -9.45
N VAL A 63 -3.18 -17.68 -9.27
CA VAL A 63 -3.56 -19.05 -8.92
C VAL A 63 -4.13 -18.99 -7.52
N VAL A 64 -5.45 -19.19 -7.40
CA VAL A 64 -6.10 -19.39 -6.12
C VAL A 64 -5.64 -20.73 -5.58
N VAL A 65 -4.76 -20.71 -4.57
CA VAL A 65 -4.42 -21.90 -3.80
C VAL A 65 -5.45 -22.02 -2.68
N PRO A 66 -6.32 -23.04 -2.67
CA PRO A 66 -7.27 -23.22 -1.58
C PRO A 66 -6.52 -23.55 -0.29
N LYS A 67 -6.87 -22.86 0.81
CA LYS A 67 -6.43 -23.23 2.15
C LYS A 67 -7.14 -24.51 2.58
N SER A 68 -6.35 -25.51 2.99
CA SER A 68 -6.80 -26.76 3.62
C SER A 68 -7.43 -26.55 4.98
#